data_AF-A0A059E5T1-F1
#
_entry.id   AF-A0A059E5T1-F1
#
_cell.length_a   1.000
_cell.length_b   1.000
_cell.length_c   1.000
_cell.angle_alpha   90.00
_cell.angle_beta   90.00
_cell.angle_gamma   90.00
#
_symmetry.space_group_name_H-M   'P 1'
#
loop_
_entity.id
_entity.type
_entity.pdbx_description
1 polymer ?
#
loop_
_entity_poly.entity_id
_entity_poly.type
_entity_poly.pdbx_seq_one_letter_code
_entity_poly.pdbx_strand_id
1 'polypeptide(L)'
;MTTRAIRSSGSENSPIVFSCAVFSDGRSRLYASIQLNPGDPIHKDVKRFGQGRTRFAKIEIDGEQFSTLLIYRRRSNTVHVSPLTSTAPKLYNAVLKDAEATLIMGSKTYMINLPSRDDVFTYFATSCPVTNGGNVERWNSELLKKPPVQLQAR
;
A
#
# COMPACT_ATOMS: atom_id res chain seq x y z
N MET A 1 -7.01 18.92 -0.26
CA MET A 1 -6.55 17.53 -0.44
C MET A 1 -7.66 16.63 0.07
N THR A 2 -8.34 15.91 -0.81
CA THR A 2 -9.37 14.94 -0.42
C THR A 2 -8.73 13.57 -0.41
N THR A 3 -8.72 12.91 0.75
CA THR A 3 -8.16 11.57 0.91
C THR A 3 -9.30 10.60 1.17
N ARG A 4 -9.48 9.62 0.28
CA ARG A 4 -10.42 8.51 0.50
C ARG A 4 -9.62 7.28 0.89
N ALA A 5 -9.93 6.69 2.04
CA ALA A 5 -9.29 5.48 2.53
C ALA A 5 -10.33 4.37 2.62
N ILE A 6 -10.00 3.20 2.08
CA ILE A 6 -10.76 1.98 2.28
C ILE A 6 -10.00 1.07 3.25
N ARG A 7 -10.75 0.55 4.22
CA ARG A 7 -10.29 -0.51 5.12
C ARG A 7 -10.87 -1.84 4.65
N SER A 8 -10.20 -2.95 4.98
CA SER A 8 -10.78 -4.28 4.76
C SER A 8 -12.13 -4.38 5.46
N SER A 9 -13.11 -4.96 4.78
CA SER A 9 -14.42 -5.28 5.35
C SER A 9 -14.42 -6.48 6.29
N GLY A 10 -13.34 -7.27 6.30
CA GLY A 10 -13.08 -8.28 7.30
C GLY A 10 -11.58 -8.52 7.47
N SER A 11 -11.10 -8.44 8.71
CA SER A 11 -10.09 -9.37 9.25
C SER A 11 -9.81 -9.06 10.72
N GLU A 12 -9.50 -10.11 11.48
CA GLU A 12 -9.05 -10.01 12.87
C GLU A 12 -7.57 -9.58 12.96
N ASN A 13 -6.75 -9.82 11.92
CA ASN A 13 -5.29 -9.64 11.99
C ASN A 13 -4.73 -8.82 10.81
N SER A 14 -4.09 -7.70 11.13
CA SER A 14 -3.30 -6.81 10.26
C SER A 14 -3.72 -6.62 8.78
N PRO A 15 -4.88 -5.98 8.50
CA PRO A 15 -5.33 -5.76 7.12
C PRO A 15 -4.56 -4.71 6.35
N ILE A 16 -4.52 -4.88 5.02
CA ILE A 16 -4.14 -3.84 4.07
C ILE A 16 -5.29 -2.83 3.91
N VAL A 17 -4.93 -1.56 4.03
CA VAL A 17 -5.78 -0.39 3.86
C VAL A 17 -5.24 0.37 2.65
N PHE A 18 -6.06 0.54 1.62
CA PHE A 18 -5.73 1.40 0.49
C PHE A 18 -6.23 2.81 0.73
N SER A 19 -5.43 3.79 0.31
CA SER A 19 -5.87 5.18 0.29
C SER A 19 -5.45 5.87 -1.00
N CYS A 20 -6.28 6.81 -1.42
CA CYS A 20 -6.10 7.58 -2.63
C CYS A 20 -6.04 9.04 -2.25
N ALA A 21 -4.99 9.74 -2.70
CA ALA A 21 -4.84 11.16 -2.50
C ALA A 21 -4.71 11.89 -3.84
N VAL A 22 -5.49 12.96 -3.98
CA VAL A 22 -5.40 13.91 -5.10
C VAL A 22 -4.67 15.16 -4.60
N PHE A 23 -3.53 15.46 -5.23
CA PHE A 23 -2.67 16.59 -4.90
C PHE A 23 -3.08 17.84 -5.69
N SER A 24 -2.67 19.01 -5.20
CA SER A 24 -2.96 20.30 -5.83
C SER A 24 -2.35 20.47 -7.23
N ASP A 25 -1.33 19.67 -7.56
CA ASP A 25 -0.72 19.59 -8.90
C ASP A 25 -1.51 18.68 -9.86
N GLY A 26 -2.71 18.23 -9.46
CA GLY A 26 -3.57 17.34 -10.23
C GLY A 26 -3.14 15.88 -10.22
N ARG A 27 -1.98 15.54 -9.61
CA ARG A 27 -1.52 14.15 -9.55
C ARG A 27 -2.32 13.38 -8.52
N SER A 28 -2.72 12.18 -8.89
CA SER A 28 -3.35 11.22 -7.98
C SER A 28 -2.37 10.12 -7.61
N ARG A 29 -2.43 9.63 -6.37
CA ARG A 29 -1.55 8.56 -5.90
C ARG A 29 -2.31 7.53 -5.07
N LEU A 30 -2.00 6.26 -5.32
CA LEU A 30 -2.43 5.12 -4.52
C LEU A 30 -1.39 4.82 -3.44
N TYR A 31 -1.88 4.59 -2.23
CA TYR A 31 -1.08 4.19 -1.09
C TYR A 31 -1.64 2.89 -0.52
N ALA A 32 -0.75 2.05 0.00
CA ALA A 32 -1.10 0.87 0.77
C ALA A 32 -0.52 1.00 2.17
N SER A 33 -1.30 0.63 3.19
CA SER A 33 -0.87 0.65 4.59
C SER A 33 -1.32 -0.64 5.27
N ILE A 34 -0.46 -1.21 6.10
CA ILE A 34 -0.82 -2.31 6.99
C ILE A 34 -1.37 -1.70 8.27
N GLN A 35 -2.63 -1.98 8.58
CA GLN A 35 -3.20 -1.71 9.89
C GLN A 35 -2.56 -2.70 10.87
N LEU A 36 -2.04 -2.23 11.99
CA LEU A 36 -1.44 -3.06 13.03
C LEU A 36 -2.47 -3.22 14.16
N ASN A 37 -3.01 -4.42 14.33
CA ASN A 37 -3.89 -4.70 15.46
C ASN A 37 -3.04 -5.05 16.69
N PRO A 38 -3.40 -4.56 17.90
CA PRO A 38 -2.75 -5.00 19.12
C PRO A 38 -2.83 -6.52 19.27
N GLY A 39 -1.70 -7.16 19.58
CA GLY A 39 -1.62 -8.62 19.67
C GLY A 39 -1.04 -9.31 18.43
N ASP A 40 -1.07 -8.65 17.27
CA ASP A 40 -0.50 -9.22 16.04
C ASP A 40 1.03 -9.36 16.12
N PRO A 41 1.59 -10.47 15.59
CA PRO A 41 3.04 -10.63 15.48
C PRO A 41 3.71 -9.48 14.70
N ILE A 42 3.06 -9.00 13.62
CA ILE A 42 3.53 -7.85 12.84
C ILE A 42 3.61 -6.60 13.72
N HIS A 43 2.58 -6.33 14.54
CA HIS A 43 2.55 -5.16 15.42
C HIS A 43 3.73 -5.15 16.39
N LYS A 44 3.97 -6.28 17.07
CA LYS A 44 5.08 -6.42 18.02
C LYS A 44 6.42 -6.23 17.34
N ASP A 45 6.62 -6.86 16.19
CA ASP A 45 7.90 -6.80 15.51
C ASP A 45 8.15 -5.44 14.87
N VAL A 46 7.16 -4.80 14.24
CA VAL A 46 7.35 -3.43 13.72
C VAL A 46 7.58 -2.42 14.84
N LYS A 47 6.87 -2.50 15.97
CA LYS A 47 7.02 -1.54 17.07
C LYS A 47 8.30 -1.71 17.90
N ARG A 48 8.91 -2.90 17.89
CA ARG A 48 10.19 -3.16 18.61
C ARG A 48 11.37 -2.36 18.08
N PHE A 49 11.29 -1.84 16.85
CA PHE A 49 12.34 -0.99 16.30
C PHE A 49 12.23 0.42 16.88
N GLY A 50 12.91 0.65 18.00
CA GLY A 50 12.87 1.89 18.77
C GLY A 50 13.42 3.14 18.06
N GLN A 51 14.02 3.04 16.87
CA GLN A 51 14.68 4.18 16.21
C GLN A 51 14.47 4.31 14.69
N GLY A 52 13.97 3.29 13.99
CA GLY A 52 13.73 3.37 12.55
C GLY A 52 12.32 3.88 12.24
N ARG A 53 12.20 5.08 11.64
CA ARG A 53 10.95 5.48 10.98
C ARG A 53 10.62 4.58 9.79
N THR A 54 11.62 3.84 9.31
CA THR A 54 11.51 3.00 8.13
C THR A 54 12.18 1.64 8.32
N ARG A 55 11.72 0.62 7.59
CA ARG A 55 12.29 -0.74 7.59
C ARG A 55 12.23 -1.34 6.20
N PHE A 56 13.33 -1.92 5.74
CA PHE A 56 13.32 -2.71 4.51
C PHE A 56 12.52 -4.00 4.70
N ALA A 57 11.69 -4.31 3.72
CA ALA A 57 10.88 -5.51 3.69
C ALA A 57 10.76 -6.02 2.25
N LYS A 58 10.23 -7.22 2.10
CA LYS A 58 9.72 -7.70 0.82
C LYS A 58 8.24 -8.03 0.97
N ILE A 59 7.49 -7.86 -0.10
CA ILE A 59 6.14 -8.38 -0.21
C ILE A 59 6.15 -9.43 -1.30
N GLU A 60 5.67 -10.61 -0.99
CA GLU A 60 5.51 -11.71 -1.93
C GLU A 60 4.04 -11.80 -2.35
N ILE A 61 3.78 -11.90 -3.66
CA ILE A 61 2.46 -12.08 -4.26
C ILE A 61 2.65 -13.11 -5.38
N ASP A 62 1.87 -14.20 -5.38
CA ASP A 62 1.96 -15.27 -6.38
C ASP A 62 3.40 -15.81 -6.60
N GLY A 63 4.20 -15.87 -5.54
CA GLY A 63 5.60 -16.32 -5.57
C GLY A 63 6.61 -15.30 -6.10
N GLU A 64 6.18 -14.10 -6.52
CA GLU A 64 7.07 -13.01 -6.93
C GLU A 64 7.34 -12.07 -5.75
N GLN A 65 8.62 -11.78 -5.48
CA GLN A 65 9.04 -10.92 -4.37
C GLN A 65 9.33 -9.48 -4.79
N PHE A 66 8.75 -8.52 -4.08
CA PHE A 66 8.91 -7.09 -4.29
C PHE A 66 9.56 -6.42 -3.10
N SER A 67 10.77 -5.89 -3.29
CA SER A 67 11.43 -5.07 -2.28
C SER A 67 10.65 -3.79 -2.02
N THR A 68 10.43 -3.48 -0.75
CA THR A 68 9.79 -2.25 -0.32
C THR A 68 10.42 -1.67 0.94
N LEU A 69 9.99 -0.46 1.28
CA LEU A 69 10.31 0.19 2.54
C LEU A 69 9.01 0.41 3.30
N LEU A 70 8.91 -0.17 4.48
CA LEU A 70 7.84 0.12 5.43
C LEU A 70 8.15 1.42 6.14
N ILE A 71 7.15 2.29 6.30
CA ILE A 71 7.26 3.59 6.97
C ILE A 71 6.31 3.57 8.16
N TYR A 72 6.87 3.60 9.35
CA TYR A 72 6.13 3.58 10.61
C TYR A 72 6.22 4.93 11.32
N ARG A 73 5.11 5.35 11.93
CA ARG A 73 5.06 6.51 12.81
C ARG A 73 4.84 6.03 14.24
N ARG A 74 5.66 6.50 15.19
CA ARG A 74 5.71 6.02 16.60
C ARG A 74 4.36 5.92 17.32
N ARG A 75 3.43 6.85 17.04
CA ARG A 75 2.08 6.89 17.65
C ARG A 75 0.97 6.35 16.74
N SER A 76 1.32 5.83 15.56
CA SER A 76 0.37 5.23 14.65
C SER A 76 0.21 3.74 14.95
N ASN A 77 -1.00 3.24 14.70
CA ASN A 77 -1.26 1.81 14.56
C ASN A 77 -1.23 1.39 13.08
N THR A 78 -0.64 2.20 12.19
CA THR A 78 -0.49 1.87 10.77
C THR A 78 0.97 1.92 10.35
N VAL A 79 1.31 1.08 9.38
CA VAL A 79 2.60 1.04 8.71
C VAL A 79 2.35 1.25 7.23
N HIS A 80 2.91 2.32 6.67
CA HIS A 80 2.74 2.61 5.26
C HIS A 80 3.75 1.82 4.44
N VAL A 81 3.30 1.23 3.34
CA VAL A 81 4.19 0.77 2.29
C VAL A 81 4.68 2.00 1.52
N SER A 82 5.99 2.11 1.30
CA SER A 82 6.58 3.31 0.71
C SER A 82 5.96 3.60 -0.66
N PRO A 83 5.47 4.84 -0.87
CA PRO A 83 4.89 5.26 -2.15
C PRO A 83 5.93 5.41 -3.26
N LEU A 84 7.22 5.31 -2.93
CA LEU A 84 8.32 5.36 -3.89
C LEU A 84 8.57 4.00 -4.57
N THR A 85 7.75 2.99 -4.27
CA THR A 85 7.87 1.63 -4.80
C THR A 85 6.60 1.26 -5.57
N SER A 86 6.71 0.31 -6.50
CA SER A 86 5.55 -0.22 -7.25
C SER A 86 4.66 -1.17 -6.42
N THR A 87 4.95 -1.32 -5.13
CA THR A 87 4.31 -2.30 -4.25
C THR A 87 2.83 -2.03 -4.01
N ALA A 88 2.43 -0.76 -3.82
CA ALA A 88 1.02 -0.43 -3.57
C ALA A 88 0.10 -0.77 -4.78
N PRO A 89 0.46 -0.41 -6.03
CA PRO A 89 -0.24 -0.91 -7.22
C PRO A 89 -0.26 -2.44 -7.35
N LYS A 90 0.84 -3.12 -7.00
CA LYS A 90 0.91 -4.60 -7.05
C LYS A 90 -0.03 -5.26 -6.05
N LEU A 91 -0.07 -4.76 -4.81
CA LEU A 91 -1.03 -5.18 -3.79
C LEU A 91 -2.49 -4.94 -4.23
N TYR A 92 -2.76 -3.82 -4.89
CA TYR A 92 -4.09 -3.54 -5.43
C TYR A 92 -4.47 -4.54 -6.53
N ASN A 93 -3.57 -4.82 -7.46
CA ASN A 93 -3.79 -5.82 -8.50
C ASN A 93 -3.94 -7.24 -7.93
N ALA A 94 -3.28 -7.54 -6.80
CA ALA A 94 -3.46 -8.81 -6.10
C ALA A 94 -4.90 -8.96 -5.59
N VAL A 95 -5.52 -7.89 -5.08
CA VAL A 95 -6.96 -7.91 -4.72
C VAL A 95 -7.81 -8.25 -5.93
N LEU A 96 -7.55 -7.62 -7.09
CA LEU A 96 -8.35 -7.85 -8.30
C LEU A 96 -8.26 -9.29 -8.83
N LYS A 97 -7.17 -9.98 -8.51
CA LYS A 97 -6.88 -11.36 -8.92
C LYS A 97 -7.23 -12.40 -7.84
N ASP A 98 -7.75 -11.96 -6.70
CA ASP A 98 -7.99 -12.82 -5.54
C ASP A 98 -6.71 -13.58 -5.10
N ALA A 99 -5.56 -12.91 -5.22
CA ALA A 99 -4.25 -13.45 -4.86
C ALA A 99 -3.93 -13.25 -3.37
N GLU A 100 -3.07 -14.10 -2.83
CA GLU A 100 -2.55 -13.96 -1.47
C GLU A 100 -1.30 -13.09 -1.45
N ALA A 101 -1.08 -12.40 -0.34
CA ALA A 101 0.10 -11.57 -0.13
C ALA A 101 0.75 -11.86 1.22
N THR A 102 2.08 -11.89 1.20
CA THR A 102 2.88 -12.17 2.38
C THR A 102 3.93 -11.09 2.59
N LEU A 103 4.06 -10.61 3.81
CA LEU A 103 5.10 -9.68 4.23
C LEU A 103 6.31 -10.45 4.78
N ILE A 104 7.49 -10.18 4.23
CA ILE A 104 8.76 -10.73 4.68
C ILE A 104 9.62 -9.60 5.26
N MET A 105 9.99 -9.72 6.54
CA MET A 105 10.85 -8.76 7.24
C MET A 105 12.01 -9.46 7.95
N GLY A 106 13.19 -9.44 7.31
CA GLY A 106 14.34 -10.22 7.77
C GLY A 106 14.05 -11.72 7.60
N SER A 107 14.23 -12.50 8.67
CA SER A 107 13.92 -13.93 8.71
C SER A 107 12.45 -14.26 9.04
N LYS A 108 11.60 -13.24 9.22
CA LYS A 108 10.21 -13.41 9.64
C LYS A 108 9.25 -13.18 8.49
N THR A 109 8.23 -14.01 8.43
CA THR A 109 7.20 -14.00 7.39
C THR A 109 5.84 -13.86 8.05
N TYR A 110 4.98 -13.02 7.49
CA TYR A 110 3.65 -12.74 8.02
C TYR A 110 2.63 -12.66 6.89
N MET A 111 1.50 -13.33 7.06
CA MET A 111 0.37 -13.17 6.17
C MET A 111 -0.19 -11.76 6.32
N ILE A 112 -0.47 -11.08 5.20
CA ILE A 112 -1.16 -9.79 5.20
C ILE A 112 -2.50 -9.95 4.51
N ASN A 113 -3.56 -9.50 5.17
CA ASN A 113 -4.91 -9.67 4.64
C ASN A 113 -5.21 -8.57 3.63
N LEU A 114 -5.43 -8.97 2.38
CA LEU A 114 -5.93 -8.07 1.35
C LEU A 114 -7.43 -7.83 1.55
N PRO A 115 -7.95 -6.63 1.27
CA PRO A 115 -9.38 -6.36 1.36
C PRO A 115 -10.17 -7.21 0.34
N SER A 116 -11.35 -7.67 0.74
CA SER A 116 -12.29 -8.34 -0.16
C SER A 116 -12.85 -7.38 -1.22
N ARG A 117 -13.25 -7.92 -2.37
CA ARG A 117 -13.87 -7.18 -3.48
C ARG A 117 -15.35 -6.90 -3.25
N ASP A 118 -15.68 -6.28 -2.12
CA ASP A 118 -17.05 -5.92 -1.77
C ASP A 118 -17.46 -4.54 -2.31
N ASP A 119 -18.65 -4.07 -1.92
CA ASP A 119 -19.17 -2.77 -2.35
C ASP A 119 -18.27 -1.60 -1.92
N VAL A 120 -17.60 -1.71 -0.76
CA VAL A 120 -16.68 -0.67 -0.27
C VAL A 120 -15.46 -0.60 -1.18
N PHE A 121 -14.89 -1.75 -1.55
CA PHE A 121 -13.77 -1.83 -2.49
C PHE A 121 -14.15 -1.33 -3.87
N THR A 122 -15.31 -1.72 -4.37
CA THR A 122 -15.83 -1.29 -5.66
C THR A 122 -16.04 0.22 -5.71
N TYR A 123 -16.60 0.80 -4.64
CA TYR A 123 -16.75 2.25 -4.51
C TYR A 123 -15.39 2.97 -4.46
N PHE A 124 -14.40 2.43 -3.74
CA PHE A 124 -13.05 2.97 -3.75
C PHE A 124 -12.42 2.93 -5.16
N ALA A 125 -12.53 1.79 -5.85
CA ALA A 125 -11.95 1.55 -7.17
C ALA A 125 -12.52 2.48 -8.24
N THR A 126 -13.81 2.81 -8.17
CA THR A 126 -14.47 3.78 -9.07
C THR A 126 -14.15 5.23 -8.70
N SER A 127 -13.90 5.50 -7.41
CA SER A 127 -13.62 6.85 -6.91
C SER A 127 -12.16 7.28 -7.03
N CYS A 128 -11.22 6.34 -7.05
CA CYS A 128 -9.79 6.64 -7.08
C CYS A 128 -9.31 6.75 -8.54
N PRO A 129 -8.82 7.93 -9.00
CA PRO A 129 -8.49 8.12 -10.41
C PRO A 129 -7.36 7.20 -10.93
N VAL A 130 -6.55 6.65 -10.02
CA VAL A 130 -5.41 5.79 -10.39
C VAL A 130 -5.77 4.31 -10.46
N THR A 131 -6.93 3.89 -9.97
CA THR A 131 -7.35 2.48 -10.01
C THR A 131 -8.06 2.10 -11.31
N ASN A 132 -8.21 3.04 -12.25
CA ASN A 132 -8.89 2.85 -13.54
C ASN A 132 -10.26 2.14 -13.41
N GLY A 133 -11.05 2.51 -12.41
CA GLY A 133 -12.35 1.89 -12.15
C GLY A 133 -12.32 0.45 -11.62
N GLY A 134 -11.14 -0.12 -11.32
CA GLY A 134 -10.98 -1.51 -10.88
C GLY A 134 -10.64 -2.53 -11.98
N ASN A 135 -10.29 -2.06 -13.18
CA ASN A 135 -9.87 -2.94 -14.28
C ASN A 135 -8.38 -3.33 -14.17
N VAL A 136 -8.06 -4.59 -14.48
CA VAL A 136 -6.72 -5.23 -14.38
C VAL A 136 -5.76 -4.79 -15.52
N GLU A 137 -6.07 -3.75 -16.28
CA GLU A 137 -5.20 -3.34 -17.38
C GLU A 137 -3.90 -2.70 -16.88
N ARG A 138 -2.80 -3.02 -17.59
CA ARG A 138 -1.41 -2.65 -17.28
C ARG A 138 -1.32 -1.22 -16.78
N TRP A 139 -0.94 -1.09 -15.52
CA TRP A 139 -0.41 0.14 -14.94
C TRP A 139 0.74 0.62 -15.85
N ASN A 140 0.46 1.58 -16.73
CA ASN A 140 1.45 2.16 -17.64
C ASN A 140 2.51 2.86 -16.80
N SER A 141 3.64 2.18 -16.61
CA SER A 141 4.86 2.67 -15.98
C SER A 141 5.42 3.94 -16.63
N GLU A 142 4.90 4.34 -17.78
CA GLU A 142 5.24 5.58 -18.49
C GLU A 142 4.78 6.85 -17.77
N LEU A 143 3.72 6.82 -16.97
CA LEU A 143 3.28 8.01 -16.20
C LEU A 143 4.26 8.41 -15.08
N LEU A 144 5.17 7.51 -14.69
CA LEU A 144 6.25 7.79 -13.75
C LEU A 144 7.55 8.24 -14.45
N LYS A 145 7.61 8.22 -15.79
CA LYS A 145 8.78 8.68 -16.57
C LYS A 145 8.78 10.18 -16.87
N LYS A 146 7.87 10.99 -16.33
CA LYS A 146 8.06 12.44 -16.43
C LYS A 146 9.25 12.83 -15.55
N PRO A 147 10.37 13.28 -16.13
CA PRO A 147 11.48 13.78 -15.33
C PRO A 147 10.98 14.91 -14.42
N PRO A 148 11.65 15.18 -13.29
CA PRO A 148 11.35 16.38 -12.52
C PRO A 148 11.39 17.56 -13.47
N VAL A 149 10.30 18.31 -13.54
CA VAL A 149 10.25 19.59 -14.24
C VAL A 149 11.40 20.40 -13.66
N GLN A 150 12.44 20.64 -14.47
CA GLN A 150 13.48 21.59 -14.10
C GLN A 150 12.78 22.93 -13.92
N LEU A 151 12.68 23.37 -12.67
CA LEU A 151 12.39 24.76 -12.36
C LEU A 151 13.55 25.56 -12.95
N GLN A 152 13.37 26.10 -14.16
CA GLN A 152 14.22 27.18 -14.63
C GLN A 152 13.92 28.38 -13.73
N ALA A 153 14.88 28.69 -12.85
CA ALA A 153 14.93 29.97 -12.17
C ALA A 153 15.04 31.06 -13.25
N ARG A 154 14.06 31.96 -13.26
CA ARG A 154 14.19 33.28 -13.88
C ARG A 154 14.54 34.27 -12.78
#